data_AF-A0A946DSK1-F1
#
_entry.id   AF-A0A946DSK1-F1
#
_cell.length_a   1.000
_cell.length_b   1.000
_cell.length_c   1.000
_cell.angle_alpha   90.00
_cell.angle_beta   90.00
_cell.angle_gamma   90.00
#
_symmetry.space_group_name_H-M   'P 1'
#
loop_
_entity.id
_entity.type
_entity.pdbx_description
1 polymer ?
#
loop_
_entity_poly.entity_id
_entity_poly.type
_entity_poly.pdbx_seq_one_letter_code
_entity_poly.pdbx_strand_id
1 'polypeptide(L)'
;MNNEELIRNLIKGTIQRAITESVVAVFLLIGFVASLAQSEVGSPRYYGCLIILVAIGFIAGVVWSYALSYQLLRSHSASDVGFWREAFHAQAKLLRLAPLWYCAPLFAGGILFAAPTTTGDVVPYLIVAAFAIVFAVIAWLNRTVAIKIDDAAAQLS
;
A
#
# COMPACT_ATOMS: atom_id res chain seq x y z
N MET A 1 21.18 8.33 -19.09
CA MET A 1 21.30 7.77 -17.72
C MET A 1 21.73 6.32 -17.88
N ASN A 2 22.66 5.81 -17.06
CA ASN A 2 23.11 4.42 -17.20
C ASN A 2 21.97 3.47 -16.79
N ASN A 3 21.69 2.41 -17.57
CA ASN A 3 20.65 1.42 -17.25
C ASN A 3 20.83 0.85 -15.84
N GLU A 4 22.08 0.63 -15.41
CA GLU A 4 22.39 0.17 -14.04
C GLU A 4 21.93 1.15 -12.96
N GLU A 5 21.97 2.46 -13.23
CA GLU A 5 21.55 3.49 -12.30
C GLU A 5 20.03 3.54 -12.18
N LEU A 6 19.32 3.43 -13.32
CA LEU A 6 17.87 3.29 -13.39
C LEU A 6 17.38 2.08 -12.57
N ILE A 7 17.98 0.91 -12.80
CA ILE A 7 17.64 -0.34 -12.12
C ILE A 7 17.92 -0.22 -10.62
N ARG A 8 19.08 0.32 -10.24
CA ARG A 8 19.45 0.52 -8.82
C ARG A 8 18.47 1.46 -8.12
N ASN A 9 18.03 2.53 -8.79
CA ASN A 9 17.05 3.46 -8.25
C ASN A 9 15.68 2.80 -8.06
N LEU A 10 15.25 1.94 -9.00
CA LEU A 10 14.02 1.16 -8.84
C LEU A 10 14.09 0.22 -7.63
N ILE A 11 15.16 -0.56 -7.50
CA ILE A 11 15.35 -1.51 -6.39
C ILE A 11 15.38 -0.75 -5.06
N LYS A 12 16.21 0.30 -4.97
CA LYS A 12 16.32 1.13 -3.76
C LYS A 12 14.99 1.78 -3.39
N GLY A 13 14.28 2.35 -4.37
CA GLY A 13 12.98 2.97 -4.16
C GLY A 13 11.93 1.97 -3.65
N THR A 14 11.94 0.75 -4.17
CA THR A 14 11.01 -0.31 -3.74
C THR A 14 11.29 -0.75 -2.31
N ILE A 15 12.55 -0.94 -1.94
CA ILE A 15 12.94 -1.28 -0.56
C ILE A 15 12.60 -0.14 0.40
N GLN A 16 12.94 1.10 0.05
CA GLN A 16 12.67 2.25 0.91
C GLN A 16 11.17 2.44 1.14
N ARG A 17 10.35 2.24 0.10
CA ARG A 17 8.89 2.22 0.21
C ARG A 17 8.42 1.13 1.17
N ALA A 18 8.93 -0.09 1.03
CA ALA A 18 8.56 -1.20 1.92
C ALA A 18 8.87 -0.89 3.40
N ILE A 19 10.02 -0.26 3.67
CA ILE A 19 10.39 0.18 5.03
C ILE A 19 9.40 1.23 5.54
N THR A 20 9.12 2.29 4.76
CA THR A 20 8.19 3.34 5.16
C THR A 20 6.78 2.79 5.40
N GLU A 21 6.27 1.96 4.49
CA GLU A 21 4.95 1.34 4.63
C GLU A 21 4.89 0.39 5.84
N SER A 22 6.00 -0.30 6.18
CA SER A 22 6.09 -1.14 7.38
C SER A 22 6.04 -0.33 8.66
N VAL A 23 6.73 0.82 8.72
CA VAL A 23 6.67 1.71 9.89
C VAL A 23 5.25 2.20 10.12
N VAL A 24 4.57 2.64 9.05
CA VAL A 24 3.16 3.05 9.12
C VAL A 24 2.27 1.88 9.55
N ALA A 25 2.48 0.69 8.98
CA ALA A 25 1.74 -0.51 9.35
C ALA A 25 1.88 -0.84 10.85
N VAL A 26 3.08 -0.72 11.43
CA VAL A 26 3.30 -0.94 12.87
C VAL A 26 2.50 0.04 13.72
N PHE A 27 2.52 1.33 13.39
CA PHE A 27 1.72 2.33 14.12
C PHE A 27 0.22 2.03 14.03
N LEU A 28 -0.26 1.65 12.84
CA LEU A 28 -1.66 1.26 12.64
C LEU A 28 -2.01 0.00 13.44
N LEU A 29 -1.15 -1.03 13.43
CA LEU A 29 -1.35 -2.24 14.21
C LEU A 29 -1.49 -1.92 15.69
N ILE A 30 -0.60 -1.11 16.27
CA ILE A 30 -0.68 -0.71 17.68
C ILE A 30 -2.01 0.00 17.96
N GLY A 31 -2.40 0.96 17.12
CA GLY A 31 -3.65 1.73 17.30
C GLY A 31 -4.90 0.87 17.19
N PHE A 32 -4.97 -0.03 16.22
CA PHE A 32 -6.12 -0.89 16.00
C PHE A 32 -6.19 -2.07 16.97
N VAL A 33 -5.06 -2.59 17.47
CA VAL A 33 -5.03 -3.56 18.58
C VAL A 33 -5.52 -2.91 19.87
N ALA A 34 -5.06 -1.70 20.19
CA ALA A 34 -5.54 -0.96 21.36
C ALA A 34 -7.05 -0.66 21.25
N SER A 35 -7.52 -0.30 20.05
CA SER A 35 -8.95 -0.08 19.80
C SER A 35 -9.77 -1.37 19.90
N LEU A 36 -9.25 -2.49 19.41
CA LEU A 36 -9.90 -3.80 19.50
C LEU A 36 -10.08 -4.22 20.96
N ALA A 37 -9.07 -4.00 21.82
CA ALA A 37 -9.13 -4.32 23.24
C ALA A 37 -10.19 -3.52 24.02
N GLN A 38 -10.56 -2.34 23.52
CA GLN A 38 -11.60 -1.49 24.11
C GLN A 38 -12.97 -1.67 23.44
N SER A 39 -13.05 -2.46 22.38
CA SER A 39 -14.29 -2.65 21.61
C SER A 39 -15.11 -3.79 22.20
N GLU A 40 -16.42 -3.59 22.28
CA GLU A 40 -17.35 -4.66 22.65
C GLU A 40 -17.34 -5.76 21.57
N VAL A 41 -17.22 -7.02 22.00
CA VAL A 41 -17.16 -8.18 21.12
C VAL A 41 -18.45 -8.26 20.30
N GLY A 42 -18.32 -8.38 18.98
CA GLY A 42 -19.46 -8.44 18.06
C GLY A 42 -20.01 -7.06 17.62
N SER A 43 -19.45 -5.96 18.13
CA SER A 43 -19.80 -4.62 17.63
C SER A 43 -19.25 -4.38 16.21
N PRO A 44 -19.85 -3.46 15.42
CA PRO A 44 -19.28 -3.05 14.14
C PRO A 44 -17.83 -2.59 14.26
N ARG A 45 -17.50 -1.88 15.34
CA ARG A 45 -16.14 -1.43 15.67
C ARG A 45 -15.18 -2.60 15.83
N TYR A 46 -15.58 -3.64 16.53
CA TYR A 46 -14.79 -4.87 16.72
C TYR A 46 -14.47 -5.54 15.37
N TYR A 47 -15.47 -5.74 14.52
CA TYR A 47 -15.27 -6.33 13.18
C TYR A 47 -14.43 -5.44 12.26
N GLY A 48 -14.65 -4.12 12.31
CA GLY A 48 -13.85 -3.15 11.56
C GLY A 48 -12.37 -3.22 11.95
N CYS A 49 -12.06 -3.28 13.25
CA CYS A 49 -10.69 -3.47 13.75
C CYS A 49 -10.08 -4.78 13.23
N LEU A 50 -10.80 -5.90 13.30
CA LEU A 50 -10.29 -7.20 12.82
C LEU A 50 -9.96 -7.17 11.32
N ILE A 51 -10.85 -6.62 10.50
CA ILE A 51 -10.63 -6.50 9.05
C ILE A 51 -9.39 -5.65 8.77
N ILE A 52 -9.23 -4.54 9.49
CA ILE A 52 -8.07 -3.66 9.32
C ILE A 52 -6.77 -4.38 9.72
N LEU A 53 -6.75 -5.09 10.85
CA LEU A 53 -5.56 -5.82 11.30
C LEU A 53 -5.15 -6.91 10.31
N VAL A 54 -6.11 -7.70 9.83
CA VAL A 54 -5.87 -8.74 8.81
C VAL A 54 -5.39 -8.12 7.51
N ALA A 55 -6.02 -7.03 7.08
CA ALA A 55 -5.61 -6.30 5.88
C ALA A 55 -4.17 -5.79 6.01
N ILE A 56 -3.78 -5.16 7.12
CA ILE A 56 -2.41 -4.68 7.33
C ILE A 56 -1.39 -5.83 7.20
N GLY A 57 -1.67 -6.99 7.79
CA GLY A 57 -0.80 -8.16 7.67
C GLY A 57 -0.65 -8.65 6.22
N PHE A 58 -1.77 -8.75 5.49
CA PHE A 58 -1.77 -9.12 4.07
C PHE A 58 -0.96 -8.13 3.22
N ILE A 59 -1.16 -6.83 3.44
CA ILE A 59 -0.50 -5.75 2.70
C ILE A 59 1.00 -5.78 2.92
N ALA A 60 1.44 -5.92 4.19
CA ALA A 60 2.85 -6.05 4.52
C ALA A 60 3.48 -7.25 3.79
N GLY A 61 2.79 -8.39 3.74
CA GLY A 61 3.24 -9.57 3.00
C GLY A 61 3.43 -9.31 1.51
N VAL A 62 2.46 -8.67 0.84
CA VAL A 62 2.56 -8.33 -0.59
C VAL A 62 3.72 -7.37 -0.86
N VAL A 63 3.83 -6.29 -0.08
CA VAL A 63 4.86 -5.26 -0.24
C VAL A 63 6.26 -5.85 -0.09
N TRP A 64 6.47 -6.69 0.94
CA TRP A 64 7.74 -7.36 1.17
C TRP A 64 8.05 -8.43 0.14
N SER A 65 7.05 -9.15 -0.37
CA SER A 65 7.24 -10.11 -1.46
C SER A 65 7.87 -9.42 -2.69
N TYR A 66 7.35 -8.27 -3.09
CA TYR A 66 7.93 -7.50 -4.19
C TYR A 66 9.31 -6.93 -3.87
N ALA A 67 9.51 -6.35 -2.68
CA ALA A 67 10.80 -5.79 -2.30
C ALA A 67 11.91 -6.85 -2.30
N LEU A 68 11.63 -8.05 -1.77
CA LEU A 68 12.56 -9.17 -1.78
C LEU A 68 12.81 -9.71 -3.18
N SER A 69 11.77 -9.84 -4.02
CA SER A 69 11.95 -10.23 -5.42
C SER A 69 12.89 -9.28 -6.16
N TYR A 70 12.74 -7.95 -6.02
CA TYR A 70 13.65 -6.98 -6.63
C TYR A 70 15.06 -7.02 -6.04
N GLN A 71 15.19 -7.29 -4.74
CA GLN A 71 16.49 -7.46 -4.11
C GLN A 71 17.23 -8.69 -4.67
N LEU A 72 16.52 -9.79 -4.91
CA LEU A 72 17.09 -11.00 -5.53
C LEU A 72 17.49 -10.76 -6.99
N LEU A 73 16.74 -9.92 -7.71
CA LEU A 73 17.05 -9.53 -9.09
C LEU A 73 18.26 -8.59 -9.22
N ARG A 74 18.87 -8.14 -8.11
CA ARG A 74 20.06 -7.28 -8.14
C ARG A 74 21.27 -7.94 -8.84
N SER A 75 21.35 -9.27 -8.83
CA SER A 75 22.41 -10.02 -9.54
C SER A 75 22.08 -10.30 -11.00
N HIS A 76 20.86 -10.00 -11.45
CA HIS A 76 20.46 -10.19 -12.84
C HIS A 76 21.16 -9.17 -13.74
N SER A 77 21.50 -9.58 -14.97
CA SER A 77 22.29 -8.73 -15.87
C SER A 77 21.54 -7.43 -16.18
N ALA A 78 22.21 -6.29 -16.06
CA ALA A 78 21.67 -5.00 -16.46
C ALA A 78 21.60 -4.83 -17.99
N SER A 79 22.25 -5.72 -18.75
CA SER A 79 22.20 -5.73 -20.22
C SER A 79 20.90 -6.34 -20.78
N ASP A 80 20.12 -7.05 -19.95
CA ASP A 80 18.82 -7.60 -20.37
C ASP A 80 17.72 -6.52 -20.29
N VAL A 81 17.76 -5.61 -21.26
CA VAL A 81 16.83 -4.48 -21.35
C VAL A 81 15.38 -4.92 -21.46
N GLY A 82 15.12 -6.04 -22.14
CA GLY A 82 13.78 -6.60 -22.30
C GLY A 82 13.17 -6.99 -20.96
N PHE A 83 13.90 -7.79 -20.18
CA PHE A 83 13.50 -8.19 -18.84
C PHE A 83 13.26 -6.99 -17.92
N TRP A 84 14.19 -6.03 -17.88
CA TRP A 84 14.05 -4.88 -17.00
C TRP A 84 12.89 -3.98 -17.42
N ARG A 85 12.64 -3.78 -18.72
CA ARG A 85 11.47 -3.02 -19.18
C ARG A 85 10.16 -3.67 -18.72
N GLU A 86 10.05 -5.00 -18.83
CA GLU A 86 8.88 -5.73 -18.30
C GLU A 86 8.74 -5.60 -16.78
N ALA A 87 9.84 -5.69 -16.04
CA ALA A 87 9.84 -5.53 -14.58
C ALA A 87 9.35 -4.12 -14.17
N PHE A 88 9.84 -3.06 -14.82
CA PHE A 88 9.37 -1.70 -14.58
C PHE A 88 7.86 -1.56 -14.86
N HIS A 89 7.37 -2.09 -15.99
CA HIS A 89 5.93 -2.05 -16.29
C HIS A 89 5.09 -2.87 -15.31
N ALA A 90 5.58 -4.02 -14.85
CA ALA A 90 4.91 -4.83 -13.83
C ALA A 90 4.78 -4.05 -12.52
N GLN A 91 5.83 -3.34 -12.10
CA GLN A 91 5.81 -2.48 -10.92
C GLN A 91 4.84 -1.31 -11.07
N ALA A 92 4.82 -0.66 -12.23
CA ALA A 92 3.88 0.42 -12.52
C ALA A 92 2.42 -0.07 -12.49
N LYS A 93 2.15 -1.27 -13.03
CA LYS A 93 0.83 -1.90 -12.98
C LYS A 93 0.39 -2.20 -11.54
N LEU A 94 1.30 -2.71 -10.72
CA LEU A 94 1.05 -2.95 -9.29
C LEU A 94 0.67 -1.69 -8.54
N LEU A 95 1.43 -0.61 -8.75
CA LEU A 95 1.15 0.70 -8.17
C LEU A 95 -0.23 1.23 -8.59
N ARG A 96 -0.62 1.05 -9.86
CA ARG A 96 -1.95 1.44 -10.34
C ARG A 96 -3.07 0.63 -9.69
N LEU A 97 -2.84 -0.66 -9.45
CA LEU A 97 -3.84 -1.55 -8.84
C LEU A 97 -3.84 -1.47 -7.31
N ALA A 98 -2.79 -0.90 -6.71
CA ALA A 98 -2.61 -0.81 -5.27
C ALA A 98 -3.83 -0.29 -4.49
N PRO A 99 -4.53 0.77 -4.94
CA PRO A 99 -5.76 1.22 -4.31
C PRO A 99 -6.86 0.15 -4.25
N LEU A 100 -6.94 -0.75 -5.22
CA LEU A 100 -7.95 -1.81 -5.26
C LEU A 100 -7.64 -2.94 -4.28
N TRP A 101 -6.38 -3.38 -4.19
CA TRP A 101 -6.04 -4.59 -3.42
C TRP A 101 -5.57 -4.33 -1.99
N TYR A 102 -5.16 -3.10 -1.64
CA TYR A 102 -4.83 -2.77 -0.24
C TYR A 102 -5.69 -1.67 0.38
N CYS A 103 -6.07 -0.63 -0.38
CA CYS A 103 -6.88 0.44 0.21
C CYS A 103 -8.35 0.05 0.36
N ALA A 104 -8.91 -0.79 -0.52
CA ALA A 104 -10.32 -1.20 -0.43
C ALA A 104 -10.65 -2.03 0.83
N PRO A 105 -9.85 -3.05 1.24
CA PRO A 105 -10.09 -3.76 2.50
C PRO A 105 -9.98 -2.85 3.73
N LEU A 106 -9.00 -1.93 3.74
CA LEU A 106 -8.83 -0.94 4.81
C LEU A 106 -10.01 0.03 4.87
N PHE A 107 -10.53 0.46 3.71
CA PHE A 107 -11.68 1.34 3.62
C PHE A 107 -12.96 0.65 4.09
N ALA A 108 -13.18 -0.61 3.68
CA ALA A 108 -14.30 -1.42 4.16
C ALA A 108 -14.25 -1.62 5.68
N GLY A 109 -13.07 -1.94 6.22
CA GLY A 109 -12.85 -2.02 7.66
C GLY A 109 -13.06 -0.68 8.37
N GLY A 110 -12.64 0.43 7.75
CA GLY A 110 -12.84 1.79 8.26
C GLY A 110 -14.31 2.21 8.31
N ILE A 111 -15.11 1.85 7.31
CA ILE A 111 -16.56 2.06 7.31
C ILE A 111 -17.22 1.29 8.45
N LEU A 112 -16.87 0.01 8.63
CA LEU A 112 -17.39 -0.80 9.73
C LEU A 112 -16.96 -0.27 11.10
N PHE A 113 -15.71 0.17 11.20
CA PHE A 113 -15.15 0.80 12.40
C PHE A 113 -15.93 2.06 12.80
N ALA A 114 -16.30 2.87 11.81
CA ALA A 114 -17.04 4.11 11.95
C ALA A 114 -18.53 3.93 11.63
N ALA A 115 -19.09 2.74 11.80
CA ALA A 115 -20.53 2.56 11.61
C ALA A 115 -21.26 3.26 12.78
N PRO A 116 -22.27 4.11 12.50
CA PRO A 116 -23.02 4.79 13.55
C PRO A 116 -23.79 3.77 14.39
N THR A 117 -23.62 3.83 15.71
CA THR A 117 -24.37 3.01 16.67
C THR A 117 -25.57 3.74 17.27
N THR A 118 -25.64 5.06 17.07
CA THR A 118 -26.74 5.93 17.53
C THR A 118 -27.14 6.89 16.41
N THR A 119 -28.45 7.16 16.31
CA THR A 119 -29.00 8.12 15.34
C THR A 119 -28.65 9.56 15.73
N GLY A 120 -28.03 10.31 14.82
CA GLY A 120 -27.70 11.73 15.00
C GLY A 120 -26.22 12.03 15.27
N ASP A 121 -25.37 11.02 15.42
CA ASP A 121 -23.92 11.22 15.58
C ASP A 121 -23.25 11.51 14.23
N VAL A 122 -22.60 12.68 14.13
CA VAL A 122 -21.91 13.15 12.91
C VAL A 122 -20.45 12.66 12.87
N VAL A 123 -19.87 12.33 14.02
CA VAL A 123 -18.46 11.91 14.14
C VAL A 123 -18.11 10.72 13.23
N PRO A 124 -18.94 9.66 13.13
CA PRO A 124 -18.61 8.51 12.28
C PRO A 124 -18.54 8.87 10.80
N TYR A 125 -19.36 9.82 10.33
CA TYR A 125 -19.31 10.32 8.95
C TYR A 125 -18.02 11.09 8.65
N LEU A 126 -17.52 11.88 9.61
CA LEU A 126 -16.24 12.58 9.47
C LEU A 126 -15.07 11.59 9.37
N ILE A 127 -15.12 10.49 10.12
CA ILE A 127 -14.11 9.43 10.06
C ILE A 127 -14.12 8.75 8.69
N VAL A 128 -15.30 8.38 8.17
CA VAL A 128 -15.43 7.80 6.81
C VAL A 128 -14.93 8.77 5.75
N ALA A 129 -15.26 10.06 5.85
CA ALA A 129 -14.76 11.09 4.93
C ALA A 129 -13.22 11.20 4.98
N ALA A 130 -12.62 11.14 6.18
CA ALA A 130 -11.18 11.13 6.34
C ALA A 130 -10.54 9.91 5.65
N PHE A 131 -11.11 8.71 5.82
CA PHE A 131 -10.64 7.51 5.11
C PHE A 131 -10.75 7.66 3.59
N ALA A 132 -11.82 8.27 3.08
CA ALA A 132 -12.01 8.48 1.64
C ALA A 132 -10.98 9.45 1.07
N ILE A 133 -10.66 10.54 1.79
CA ILE A 133 -9.63 11.50 1.40
C ILE A 133 -8.26 10.81 1.38
N VAL A 134 -7.92 10.06 2.44
CA VAL A 134 -6.65 9.31 2.51
C VAL A 134 -6.55 8.32 1.34
N PHE A 135 -7.63 7.58 1.05
CA PHE A 135 -7.69 6.67 -0.09
C PHE A 135 -7.42 7.41 -1.41
N ALA A 136 -8.08 8.53 -1.65
CA ALA A 136 -7.95 9.31 -2.88
C ALA A 136 -6.51 9.85 -3.06
N VAL A 137 -5.92 10.36 -1.97
CA VAL A 137 -4.53 10.85 -1.97
C VAL A 137 -3.55 9.72 -2.27
N ILE A 138 -3.71 8.56 -1.62
CA ILE A 138 -2.86 7.40 -1.86
C ILE A 138 -2.98 6.91 -3.31
N ALA A 139 -4.21 6.82 -3.84
CA ALA A 139 -4.45 6.43 -5.22
C ALA A 139 -3.78 7.38 -6.21
N TRP A 140 -3.88 8.68 -5.96
CA TRP A 140 -3.24 9.70 -6.78
C TRP A 140 -1.70 9.62 -6.72
N LEU A 141 -1.12 9.47 -5.52
CA LEU A 141 0.33 9.31 -5.34
C LEU A 141 0.86 8.07 -6.07
N ASN A 142 0.21 6.93 -5.89
CA ASN A 142 0.61 5.68 -6.54
C ASN A 142 0.54 5.78 -8.06
N ARG A 143 -0.49 6.44 -8.60
CA ARG A 143 -0.62 6.69 -10.04
C ARG A 143 0.52 7.58 -10.55
N THR A 144 0.89 8.60 -9.79
CA THR A 144 1.99 9.52 -10.15
C THR A 144 3.34 8.80 -10.15
N VAL A 145 3.60 7.94 -9.17
CA VAL A 145 4.82 7.12 -9.12
C VAL A 145 4.83 6.09 -10.27
N ALA A 146 3.70 5.46 -10.58
CA ALA A 146 3.60 4.51 -11.68
C ALA A 146 3.97 5.14 -13.03
N ILE A 147 3.53 6.39 -13.28
CA ILE A 147 3.89 7.13 -14.50
C ILE A 147 5.41 7.34 -14.57
N LYS A 148 6.05 7.78 -13.48
CA LYS A 148 7.50 7.97 -13.43
C LYS A 148 8.28 6.67 -13.70
N ILE A 149 7.76 5.53 -13.25
CA ILE A 149 8.38 4.22 -13.50
C ILE A 149 8.20 3.82 -14.97
N ASP A 150 7.04 4.07 -15.58
CA ASP A 150 6.86 3.82 -17.02
C ASP A 150 7.77 4.72 -17.88
N ASP A 151 7.94 6.00 -17.51
CA ASP A 151 8.86 6.91 -18.19
C ASP A 151 10.32 6.43 -18.07
N ALA A 152 10.70 5.90 -16.91
CA ALA A 152 12.00 5.31 -16.67
C ALA A 152 12.21 4.02 -17.50
N ALA A 153 11.16 3.22 -17.71
CA ALA A 153 11.20 2.02 -18.56
C ALA A 153 11.46 2.36 -20.04
N ALA A 154 10.91 3.49 -20.51
CA ALA A 154 11.11 3.99 -21.87
C ALA A 154 12.53 4.51 -22.11
N GLN A 155 13.26 4.86 -21.05
CA GLN A 155 14.65 5.35 -21.12
C GLN A 155 15.70 4.24 -21.10
N LEU A 156 15.31 2.97 -20.87
CA LEU A 156 16.22 1.84 -20.95
C LEU A 156 16.61 1.57 -22.42
N SER A 157 17.91 1.66 -22.72
CA SER A 157 18.49 1.52 -24.07
C SER A 157 19.61 0.49 -24.13
#